data_AF-A0A533XBA6-F1
#
_entry.id   AF-A0A533XBA6-F1
#
_cell.length_a   1.000
_cell.length_b   1.000
_cell.length_c   1.000
_cell.angle_alpha   90.00
_cell.angle_beta   90.00
_cell.angle_gamma   90.00
#
_symmetry.space_group_name_H-M   'P 1'
#
loop_
_entity.id
_entity.type
_entity.pdbx_description
1 polymer ?
#
loop_
_entity_poly.entity_id
_entity_poly.type
_entity_poly.pdbx_seq_one_letter_code
_entity_poly.pdbx_strand_id
1 'polypeptide(L)'
;MTLESKAKALSIARASLEKKAHDVLILSVAKLTSVADYLVLCSGESERQVRAIADYIDSMLATQRVSPLSIEGASTANWILMDFGDVVVHVFRTDIRHHYGLEGARREIGHAPVSADSISGHRGQFYLWVLPRAESRGNQHQDRPDYQR
;
A
#
# COMPACT_ATOMS: atom_id res chain seq x y z
N MET A 1 -7.50 -11.90 -1.05
CA MET A 1 -7.63 -10.71 -1.91
C MET A 1 -9.06 -10.53 -2.37
N THR A 2 -9.83 -9.80 -1.58
CA THR A 2 -11.18 -9.37 -1.93
C THR A 2 -11.13 -8.01 -2.65
N LEU A 3 -12.17 -7.67 -3.41
CA LEU A 3 -12.30 -6.33 -3.99
C LEU A 3 -12.44 -5.26 -2.90
N GLU A 4 -13.02 -5.64 -1.76
CA GLU A 4 -13.25 -4.80 -0.59
C GLU A 4 -11.94 -4.40 0.10
N SER A 5 -11.01 -5.34 0.34
CA SER A 5 -9.72 -5.03 0.98
C SER A 5 -8.87 -4.09 0.13
N LYS A 6 -8.93 -4.24 -1.21
CA LYS A 6 -8.29 -3.31 -2.15
C LYS A 6 -8.87 -1.91 -2.07
N ALA A 7 -10.20 -1.80 -2.06
CA ALA A 7 -10.89 -0.52 -1.96
C ALA A 7 -10.58 0.19 -0.64
N LYS A 8 -10.55 -0.56 0.47
CA LYS A 8 -10.14 -0.07 1.79
C LYS A 8 -8.72 0.50 1.78
N ALA A 9 -7.75 -0.25 1.23
CA ALA A 9 -6.36 0.22 1.12
C ALA A 9 -6.22 1.50 0.29
N LEU A 10 -6.99 1.62 -0.80
CA LEU A 10 -7.03 2.84 -1.62
C LEU A 10 -7.63 4.04 -0.87
N SER A 11 -8.71 3.82 -0.11
CA SER A 11 -9.31 4.87 0.72
C SER A 11 -8.35 5.35 1.80
N ILE A 12 -7.62 4.44 2.46
CA ILE A 12 -6.58 4.77 3.46
C ILE A 12 -5.47 5.62 2.83
N ALA A 13 -4.96 5.21 1.66
CA ALA A 13 -3.90 5.95 0.97
C ALA A 13 -4.36 7.36 0.57
N ARG A 14 -5.61 7.51 0.11
CA ARG A 14 -6.21 8.82 -0.18
C ARG A 14 -6.29 9.70 1.07
N ALA A 15 -6.85 9.18 2.17
CA ALA A 15 -6.90 9.92 3.43
C ALA A 15 -5.51 10.34 3.93
N SER A 16 -4.50 9.47 3.77
CA SER A 16 -3.11 9.80 4.10
C SER A 16 -2.60 11.01 3.31
N LEU A 17 -2.84 11.03 1.99
CA LEU A 17 -2.43 12.12 1.10
C LEU A 17 -3.17 13.44 1.39
N GLU A 18 -4.44 13.38 1.81
CA GLU A 18 -5.20 14.56 2.23
C GLU A 18 -4.60 15.24 3.48
N LYS A 19 -3.88 14.47 4.30
CA LYS A 19 -3.04 14.99 5.41
C LYS A 19 -1.59 15.23 5.03
N LYS A 20 -1.33 15.35 3.72
CA LYS A 20 -0.02 15.65 3.14
C LYS A 20 1.05 14.64 3.56
N ALA A 21 0.66 13.38 3.78
CA ALA A 21 1.62 12.31 4.00
C ALA A 21 2.49 12.12 2.75
N HIS A 22 3.76 11.79 2.94
CA HIS A 22 4.68 11.45 1.86
C HIS A 22 5.03 9.96 1.91
N ASP A 23 5.69 9.49 0.84
CA ASP A 23 6.10 8.09 0.67
C ASP A 23 4.97 7.07 0.92
N VAL A 24 3.78 7.41 0.39
CA VAL A 24 2.58 6.59 0.48
C VAL A 24 2.70 5.38 -0.45
N LEU A 25 2.69 4.18 0.12
CA LEU A 25 2.87 2.92 -0.59
C LEU A 25 1.76 1.94 -0.22
N ILE A 26 1.23 1.23 -1.20
CA ILE A 26 0.32 0.10 -1.00
C ILE A 26 1.03 -1.16 -1.49
N LEU A 27 1.18 -2.14 -0.60
CA LEU A 27 1.80 -3.43 -0.88
C LEU A 27 0.76 -4.53 -0.79
N SER A 28 0.66 -5.37 -1.82
CA SER A 28 -0.14 -6.61 -1.75
C SER A 28 0.68 -7.71 -1.11
N VAL A 29 0.25 -8.18 0.07
CA VAL A 29 0.98 -9.19 0.86
C VAL A 29 0.20 -10.48 1.04
N ALA A 30 -1.01 -10.57 0.50
CA ALA A 30 -1.89 -11.75 0.57
C ALA A 30 -1.25 -13.08 0.13
N LYS A 31 -0.22 -13.02 -0.74
CA LYS A 31 0.52 -14.22 -1.20
C LYS A 31 1.73 -14.57 -0.33
N LEU A 32 2.13 -13.65 0.55
CA LEU A 32 3.31 -13.75 1.38
C LEU A 32 2.95 -14.09 2.84
N THR A 33 1.75 -13.71 3.28
CA THR A 33 1.28 -13.93 4.66
C THR A 33 -0.24 -14.05 4.69
N SER A 34 -0.76 -14.78 5.69
CA SER A 34 -2.18 -14.87 6.00
C SER A 34 -2.68 -13.75 6.92
N VAL A 35 -1.80 -12.89 7.40
CA VAL A 35 -2.15 -11.84 8.38
C VAL A 35 -3.00 -10.74 7.77
N ALA A 36 -2.68 -10.28 6.56
CA ALA A 36 -3.41 -9.21 5.87
C ALA A 36 -3.37 -9.39 4.35
N ASP A 37 -4.31 -8.78 3.63
CA ASP A 37 -4.26 -8.72 2.16
C ASP A 37 -3.32 -7.60 1.67
N TYR A 38 -3.31 -6.47 2.39
CA TYR A 38 -2.50 -5.29 2.05
C TYR A 38 -1.80 -4.65 3.24
N LEU A 39 -0.62 -4.07 2.98
CA LEU A 39 0.01 -3.09 3.83
C LEU A 39 -0.07 -1.72 3.18
N VAL A 40 -0.41 -0.70 3.96
CA VAL A 40 -0.30 0.70 3.55
C VAL A 40 0.77 1.36 4.41
N LEU A 41 1.77 1.97 3.79
CA LEU A 41 2.84 2.69 4.47
C LEU A 41 2.75 4.15 4.09
N CYS A 42 2.91 5.06 5.04
CA CYS A 42 3.02 6.49 4.78
C CYS A 42 3.86 7.17 5.85
N SER A 43 4.25 8.42 5.60
CA SER A 43 5.13 9.15 6.50
C SER A 43 4.72 10.61 6.66
N GLY A 44 4.99 11.15 7.84
CA GLY A 44 4.82 12.57 8.18
C GLY A 44 6.05 13.13 8.85
N GLU A 45 6.28 14.43 8.69
CA GLU A 45 7.52 15.11 9.12
C GLU A 45 7.59 15.41 10.61
N SER A 46 6.47 15.30 11.33
CA SER A 46 6.40 15.54 12.77
C SER A 46 5.42 14.59 13.45
N GLU A 47 5.61 14.34 14.74
CA GLU A 47 4.67 13.56 15.57
C GLU A 47 3.24 14.10 15.48
N ARG A 48 3.08 15.43 15.39
CA ARG A 48 1.77 16.08 15.21
C ARG A 48 1.14 15.68 13.87
N GLN A 49 1.92 15.66 12.79
CA GLN A 49 1.42 15.25 11.49
C GLN A 49 1.11 13.74 11.46
N VAL A 50 1.96 12.91 12.07
CA VAL A 50 1.75 11.46 12.19
C VAL A 50 0.43 11.15 12.89
N ARG A 51 0.14 11.80 14.03
CA ARG A 51 -1.19 11.68 14.69
C ARG A 51 -2.31 12.17 13.78
N ALA A 52 -2.15 13.35 13.17
CA ALA A 52 -3.18 13.92 12.31
C ALA A 52 -3.50 13.04 11.08
N ILE A 53 -2.52 12.31 10.54
CA ILE A 53 -2.73 11.32 9.49
C ILE A 53 -3.55 10.15 10.03
N ALA A 54 -3.13 9.54 11.14
CA ALA A 54 -3.83 8.39 11.73
C ALA A 54 -5.27 8.72 12.14
N ASP A 55 -5.49 9.84 12.84
CA ASP A 55 -6.81 10.31 13.25
C ASP A 55 -7.72 10.57 12.04
N TYR A 56 -7.15 11.08 10.95
CA TYR A 56 -7.91 11.33 9.73
C TYR A 56 -8.28 10.06 8.98
N ILE A 57 -7.37 9.09 8.93
CA ILE A 57 -7.66 7.76 8.39
C ILE A 57 -8.83 7.14 9.16
N ASP A 58 -8.77 7.13 10.49
CA ASP A 58 -9.82 6.57 11.35
C ASP A 58 -11.16 7.29 11.14
N SER A 59 -11.19 8.63 11.25
CA SER A 59 -12.42 9.41 11.05
C SER A 59 -13.04 9.24 9.66
N MET A 60 -12.23 9.18 8.59
CA MET A 60 -12.75 8.99 7.23
C MET A 60 -13.35 7.59 7.06
N LEU A 61 -12.68 6.54 7.56
CA LEU A 61 -13.18 5.17 7.51
C LEU A 61 -14.40 4.94 8.41
N ALA A 62 -14.48 5.65 9.54
CA ALA A 62 -15.65 5.61 10.42
C ALA A 62 -16.93 6.06 9.69
N THR A 63 -16.84 6.99 8.73
CA THR A 63 -18.00 7.37 7.89
C THR A 63 -18.52 6.23 7.01
N GLN A 64 -17.67 5.23 6.74
CA GLN A 64 -17.98 4.01 6.01
C GLN A 64 -18.28 2.84 6.95
N ARG A 65 -18.44 3.10 8.27
CA ARG A 65 -18.63 2.10 9.32
C ARG A 65 -17.49 1.08 9.41
N VAL A 66 -16.28 1.50 9.04
CA VAL A 66 -15.05 0.73 9.20
C VAL A 66 -14.25 1.35 10.34
N SER A 67 -13.89 0.54 11.33
CA SER A 67 -13.05 0.94 12.46
C SER A 67 -11.84 0.02 12.57
N PRO A 68 -10.70 0.51 13.05
CA PRO A 68 -9.54 -0.33 13.30
C PRO A 68 -9.84 -1.31 14.45
N LEU A 69 -9.35 -2.54 14.32
CA LEU A 69 -9.32 -3.55 15.37
C LEU A 69 -8.36 -3.14 16.50
N SER A 70 -7.26 -2.48 16.15
CA SER A 70 -6.30 -1.93 17.09
C SER A 70 -5.55 -0.72 16.53
N ILE A 71 -5.11 0.16 17.44
CA ILE A 71 -4.20 1.26 17.15
C ILE A 71 -3.08 1.22 18.19
N GLU A 72 -1.83 1.15 17.73
CA GLU A 72 -0.64 1.11 18.59
C GLU A 72 0.29 2.29 18.29
N GLY A 73 1.06 2.73 19.28
CA GLY A 73 2.09 3.78 19.12
C GLY A 73 1.58 5.23 19.04
N ALA A 74 0.26 5.46 19.09
CA ALA A 74 -0.34 6.80 19.01
C ALA A 74 0.12 7.79 20.11
N SER A 75 0.52 7.29 21.28
CA SER A 75 0.99 8.11 22.40
C SER A 75 2.29 8.86 22.06
N THR A 76 3.22 8.24 21.34
CA THR A 76 4.48 8.89 20.92
C THR A 76 4.39 9.45 19.50
N ALA A 77 3.64 8.79 18.62
CA ALA A 77 3.51 9.14 17.20
C ALA A 77 4.84 9.19 16.43
N ASN A 78 5.81 8.40 16.89
CA ASN A 78 7.01 8.09 16.12
C ASN A 78 6.72 7.06 15.03
N TRP A 79 5.82 6.12 15.36
CA TRP A 79 5.28 5.11 14.46
C TRP A 79 3.92 4.70 15.01
N ILE A 80 2.88 4.84 14.19
CA ILE A 80 1.53 4.38 14.50
C ILE A 80 1.22 3.18 13.60
N LEU A 81 0.76 2.10 14.22
CA LEU A 81 0.22 0.93 13.52
C LEU A 81 -1.29 0.93 13.70
N MET A 82 -2.04 0.79 12.60
CA MET A 82 -3.49 0.65 12.61
C MET A 82 -3.88 -0.64 11.91
N ASP A 83 -4.56 -1.54 12.61
CA ASP A 83 -4.98 -2.83 12.08
C ASP A 83 -6.47 -2.79 11.70
N PHE A 84 -6.82 -3.04 10.43
CA PHE A 84 -8.20 -3.17 9.95
C PHE A 84 -8.58 -4.60 9.55
N GLY A 85 -7.77 -5.58 9.97
CA GLY A 85 -7.91 -7.01 9.69
C GLY A 85 -7.31 -7.40 8.34
N ASP A 86 -7.93 -6.97 7.24
CA ASP A 86 -7.47 -7.26 5.88
C ASP A 86 -6.48 -6.23 5.33
N VAL A 87 -6.34 -5.08 6.01
CA VAL A 87 -5.40 -4.00 5.67
C VAL A 87 -4.72 -3.53 6.95
N VAL A 88 -3.39 -3.47 6.95
CA VAL A 88 -2.61 -2.90 8.06
C VAL A 88 -1.91 -1.64 7.59
N VAL A 89 -1.98 -0.58 8.39
CA VAL A 89 -1.42 0.74 8.07
C VAL A 89 -0.26 1.04 9.00
N HIS A 90 0.84 1.52 8.42
CA HIS A 90 1.99 2.03 9.14
C HIS A 90 2.19 3.51 8.82
N VAL A 91 2.02 4.37 9.82
CA VAL A 91 2.27 5.81 9.71
C VAL A 91 3.55 6.13 10.47
N PHE A 92 4.60 6.51 9.76
CA PHE A 92 5.91 6.77 10.37
C PHE A 92 6.22 8.27 10.50
N ARG A 93 6.98 8.63 11.52
CA ARG A 93 7.79 9.86 11.49
C ARG A 93 8.95 9.63 10.52
N THR A 94 9.22 10.62 9.65
CA THR A 94 10.17 10.47 8.53
C THR A 94 11.55 9.98 8.95
N ASP A 95 12.13 10.61 9.99
CA ASP A 95 13.43 10.25 10.55
C ASP A 95 13.46 8.81 11.12
N ILE A 96 12.37 8.36 11.72
CA ILE A 96 12.22 7.01 12.28
C ILE A 96 12.16 5.97 11.15
N ARG A 97 11.42 6.25 10.07
CA ARG A 97 11.33 5.33 8.92
C ARG A 97 12.70 5.04 8.31
N HIS A 98 13.56 6.05 8.20
CA HIS A 98 14.92 5.89 7.68
C HIS A 98 15.83 5.14 8.65
N HIS A 99 15.67 5.34 9.97
CA HIS A 99 16.51 4.70 10.99
C HIS A 99 16.27 3.18 11.10
N TYR A 100 15.02 2.73 10.95
CA TYR A 100 14.67 1.30 11.03
C TYR A 100 14.78 0.54 9.70
N GLY A 101 15.25 1.17 8.63
CA GLY A 101 15.70 0.46 7.43
C GLY A 101 14.64 -0.42 6.76
N LEU A 102 13.35 -0.10 6.89
CA LEU A 102 12.26 -0.86 6.24
C LEU A 102 12.31 -0.78 4.70
N GLU A 103 13.22 0.02 4.15
CA GLU A 103 13.50 0.14 2.72
C GLU A 103 14.69 -0.70 2.24
N GLY A 104 15.34 -1.49 3.12
CA GLY A 104 16.38 -2.46 2.72
C GLY A 104 15.86 -3.60 1.85
N ALA A 105 14.57 -3.95 1.96
CA ALA A 105 13.89 -4.95 1.13
C ALA A 105 13.47 -4.41 -0.27
N ARG A 106 13.77 -3.13 -0.57
CA ARG A 106 13.31 -2.42 -1.77
C ARG A 106 13.93 -2.89 -3.09
N ARG A 107 14.99 -3.71 -3.05
CA ARG A 107 15.83 -4.01 -4.21
C ARG A 107 15.41 -5.22 -5.06
N GLU A 108 14.49 -6.06 -4.59
CA GLU A 108 14.13 -7.31 -5.30
C GLU A 108 12.76 -7.30 -5.98
N ILE A 109 11.96 -6.25 -5.76
CA ILE A 109 10.58 -6.20 -6.25
C ILE A 109 10.50 -5.02 -7.22
N GLY A 110 10.38 -5.33 -8.53
CA GLY A 110 10.38 -4.35 -9.61
C GLY A 110 9.38 -3.22 -9.36
N HIS A 111 9.67 -2.00 -9.83
CA HIS A 111 8.90 -0.78 -9.55
C HIS A 111 8.14 -0.21 -10.78
N ALA A 112 6.89 0.28 -10.63
CA ALA A 112 6.05 0.90 -11.64
C ALA A 112 5.26 2.06 -11.00
N PRO A 113 5.32 3.28 -11.56
CA PRO A 113 4.67 4.46 -10.99
C PRO A 113 3.15 4.43 -11.21
N VAL A 114 2.36 4.92 -10.25
CA VAL A 114 0.94 5.20 -10.51
C VAL A 114 0.75 6.65 -10.87
N SER A 115 0.23 6.88 -12.07
CA SER A 115 -0.07 8.22 -12.53
C SER A 115 -1.31 8.76 -11.81
N ALA A 116 -1.25 10.04 -11.46
CA ALA A 116 -2.30 10.83 -10.82
C ALA A 116 -3.59 10.98 -11.65
N ASP A 117 -3.65 10.38 -12.84
CA ASP A 117 -4.72 10.59 -13.81
C ASP A 117 -5.90 9.61 -13.66
N SER A 118 -5.77 8.59 -12.81
CA SER A 118 -6.85 7.60 -12.57
C SER A 118 -7.85 8.01 -11.49
N ILE A 119 -7.66 9.18 -10.88
CA ILE A 119 -8.52 9.72 -9.81
C ILE A 119 -8.93 11.11 -10.28
N SER A 120 -10.14 11.21 -10.82
CA SER A 120 -10.71 12.50 -11.21
C SER A 120 -10.65 13.47 -10.02
N GLY A 121 -9.77 14.46 -10.10
CA GLY A 121 -9.99 15.77 -9.49
C GLY A 121 -8.93 16.33 -8.56
N HIS A 122 -7.88 15.62 -8.13
CA HIS A 122 -6.91 16.20 -7.17
C HIS A 122 -5.47 15.84 -7.49
N ARG A 123 -4.65 16.88 -7.75
CA ARG A 123 -3.23 16.80 -8.06
C ARG A 123 -2.43 16.28 -6.86
N GLY A 124 -2.07 15.00 -6.87
CA GLY A 124 -1.12 14.37 -5.97
C GLY A 124 -0.75 12.99 -6.51
N GLN A 125 0.54 12.62 -6.48
CA GLN A 125 1.02 11.33 -7.00
C GLN A 125 0.58 10.18 -6.07
N PHE A 126 0.08 9.08 -6.65
CA PHE A 126 -0.32 7.85 -5.96
C PHE A 126 0.64 6.71 -6.38
N TYR A 127 0.74 5.63 -5.61
CA TYR A 127 1.42 4.38 -5.99
C TYR A 127 0.53 3.17 -5.62
N LEU A 128 0.10 2.37 -6.59
CA LEU A 128 -0.70 1.14 -6.47
C LEU A 128 -0.09 0.02 -7.35
N TRP A 129 0.28 -1.11 -6.74
CA TRP A 129 0.81 -2.30 -7.41
C TRP A 129 -0.27 -3.29 -7.84
N VAL A 130 -0.21 -3.79 -9.08
CA VAL A 130 -0.88 -5.03 -9.50
C VAL A 130 0.19 -5.94 -10.09
N LEU A 131 0.40 -7.12 -9.51
CA LEU A 131 1.32 -8.13 -10.04
C LEU A 131 0.91 -8.50 -11.48
N PRO A 132 1.86 -8.67 -12.43
CA PRO A 132 1.53 -9.28 -13.71
C PRO A 132 1.00 -10.69 -13.46
N ARG A 133 -0.18 -10.95 -14.03
CA ARG A 133 -0.81 -12.27 -14.08
C ARG A 133 0.22 -13.23 -14.69
N ALA A 134 0.61 -14.27 -13.95
CA ALA A 134 1.45 -15.33 -14.48
C ALA A 134 0.78 -15.88 -15.75
N GLU A 135 1.49 -15.80 -16.87
CA GLU A 135 1.08 -16.40 -18.14
C GLU A 135 0.98 -17.91 -17.96
N SER A 136 -0.25 -18.40 -18.07
CA SER A 136 -0.54 -19.81 -18.27
C SER A 136 -0.65 -20.10 -19.76
N ARG A 137 0.45 -20.37 -20.47
CA ARG A 137 0.44 -21.15 -21.72
C ARG A 137 1.79 -21.85 -21.98
N GLY A 138 1.75 -23.18 -21.90
CA GLY A 138 2.27 -24.08 -22.94
C GLY A 138 3.77 -24.25 -23.05
N ASN A 139 4.26 -25.37 -22.50
CA ASN A 139 5.57 -25.93 -22.81
C ASN A 139 5.72 -26.30 -24.30
N GLN A 140 6.97 -26.24 -24.75
CA GLN A 140 7.50 -26.31 -26.10
C GLN A 140 7.32 -27.67 -26.79
N HIS A 141 7.15 -27.67 -28.12
CA HIS A 141 7.76 -28.70 -28.97
C HIS A 141 8.05 -28.23 -30.40
N GLN A 142 9.33 -27.91 -30.61
CA GLN A 142 10.21 -28.31 -31.71
C GLN A 142 9.85 -27.98 -33.17
N ASP A 143 10.68 -27.10 -33.75
CA ASP A 143 10.96 -26.97 -35.18
C ASP A 143 11.30 -28.32 -35.86
N ARG A 144 10.74 -28.55 -37.05
CA ARG A 144 11.38 -29.25 -38.17
C ARG A 144 10.96 -28.64 -39.52
N PRO A 145 11.84 -28.70 -40.55
CA PRO A 145 11.80 -27.80 -41.70
C PRO A 145 10.97 -28.33 -42.88
N ASP A 146 10.76 -27.42 -43.84
CA ASP A 146 10.08 -27.58 -45.13
C ASP A 146 10.42 -28.86 -45.90
N TYR A 147 9.38 -29.51 -46.43
CA TYR A 147 9.46 -30.30 -47.66
C TYR A 147 8.11 -30.24 -48.39
N GLN A 148 7.99 -29.33 -49.36
CA GLN A 148 7.07 -29.46 -50.48
C GLN A 148 7.81 -29.16 -51.79
N ARG A 149 7.78 -30.17 -52.66
CA ARG A 149 8.26 -30.27 -54.06
C ARG A 149 9.72 -30.69 -54.26
#